data_AF-A0A7K4IMQ7-F1
#
_entry.id   AF-A0A7K4IMQ7-F1
#
_cell.length_a   1.000
_cell.length_b   1.000
_cell.length_c   1.000
_cell.angle_alpha   90.00
_cell.angle_beta   90.00
_cell.angle_gamma   90.00
#
_symmetry.space_group_name_H-M   'P 1'
#
loop_
_entity.id
_entity.type
_entity.pdbx_description
1 polymer ?
#
loop_
_entity_poly.entity_id
_entity_poly.type
_entity_poly.pdbx_seq_one_letter_code
_entity_poly.pdbx_strand_id
1 'polypeptide(L)'
;MMRTIEIFLVIMIITSAFIISSFFAVLPQPRQVSPLNLRRLALTTLQVLDVNYALSETIFKAEDDPAWGELQIALSACLPPNIVYNLTVYEVISGSNGELYRPMNLSISNAQSLGVSSDASSYLVASSNVTFNVIPEKIGDRTGGGTLYILNCSDANGWWITGYTAHSLAEDLYNLLSPYFKTTIMIQNTAQLAQILNGTSIQGETVQNATVINTVGEAVPIPSGYYASLGVGYDGSSYARYCHTLGLRVRQYNWTWASIVGYPLYYVSNIGLFPDNQNGYGIYGMRNVGPAGLNAFLRGLDNQAYVYDGNWITDSLDEPVPLSSEALYYCNYYGIYPYPYHMATRALPQSIRTTYHLTVTSYIFNQVGNYLAGAVYRNSYRGSFLALGLTRTPDIRLTALGLLCAFKPRLYRSEYTASGTSRLVVLQLGQVGGV
;
A
#
# COMPACT_ATOMS: atom_id res chain seq x y z
N MET A 1 29.22 56.22 29.12
CA MET A 1 27.83 56.72 29.11
C MET A 1 26.93 55.91 28.18
N MET A 2 27.34 55.59 26.95
CA MET A 2 26.56 54.77 25.99
C MET A 2 26.28 53.32 26.48
N ARG A 3 27.29 52.64 27.07
CA ARG A 3 27.12 51.30 27.68
C ARG A 3 26.09 51.24 28.81
N THR A 4 25.91 52.33 29.55
CA THR A 4 24.96 52.38 30.67
C THR A 4 23.51 52.46 30.17
N ILE A 5 23.30 53.14 29.04
CA ILE A 5 21.99 53.27 28.39
C ILE A 5 21.57 51.94 27.74
N GLU A 6 22.50 51.24 27.09
CA GLU A 6 22.24 49.90 26.52
C GLU A 6 21.85 48.88 27.59
N ILE A 7 22.59 48.84 28.70
CA ILE A 7 22.27 47.91 29.81
C ILE A 7 20.89 48.22 30.38
N PHE A 8 20.54 49.50 30.53
CA PHE A 8 19.23 49.91 31.04
C PHE A 8 18.08 49.51 30.10
N LEU A 9 18.28 49.63 28.78
CA LEU A 9 17.32 49.20 27.76
C LEU A 9 17.14 47.68 27.75
N VAL A 10 18.23 46.91 27.85
CA VAL A 10 18.16 45.44 27.92
C VAL A 10 17.39 44.98 29.16
N ILE A 11 17.65 45.60 30.31
CA ILE A 11 16.90 45.32 31.55
C ILE A 11 15.42 45.63 31.36
N MET A 12 15.06 46.77 30.76
CA MET A 12 13.66 47.09 30.50
C MET A 12 12.99 46.08 29.56
N ILE A 13 13.67 45.65 28.49
CA ILE A 13 13.11 44.69 27.53
C ILE A 13 12.88 43.33 28.20
N ILE A 14 13.87 42.82 28.94
CA ILE A 14 13.76 41.52 29.62
C ILE A 14 12.70 41.57 30.71
N THR A 15 12.64 42.66 31.49
CA THR A 15 11.64 42.81 32.55
C THR A 15 10.24 42.94 31.97
N SER A 16 10.07 43.69 30.87
CA SER A 16 8.79 43.82 30.17
C SER A 16 8.35 42.50 29.55
N ALA A 17 9.26 41.76 28.90
CA ALA A 17 8.97 40.44 28.34
C ALA A 17 8.59 39.43 29.44
N PHE A 18 9.29 39.47 30.58
CA PHE A 18 8.96 38.65 31.74
C PHE A 18 7.57 38.98 32.28
N ILE A 19 7.27 40.26 32.55
CA ILE A 19 5.96 40.71 33.05
C ILE A 19 4.83 40.32 32.07
N ILE A 20 5.01 40.57 30.76
CA ILE A 20 4.03 40.20 29.74
C ILE A 20 3.84 38.67 29.71
N SER A 21 4.92 37.90 29.70
CA SER A 21 4.83 36.43 29.72
C SER A 21 4.15 35.91 30.99
N SER A 22 4.37 36.54 32.14
CA SER A 22 3.72 36.18 33.41
C SER A 22 2.23 36.54 33.43
N PHE A 23 1.81 37.60 32.72
CA PHE A 23 0.39 37.92 32.53
C PHE A 23 -0.31 36.93 31.58
N PHE A 24 0.41 36.30 30.65
CA PHE A 24 -0.13 35.26 29.76
C PHE A 24 0.08 33.82 30.28
N ALA A 25 0.96 33.62 31.26
CA ALA A 25 1.17 32.35 31.97
C ALA A 25 0.22 32.21 33.17
N VAL A 26 -1.02 32.68 33.03
CA VAL A 26 -2.07 32.40 33.99
C VAL A 26 -2.53 30.97 33.77
N LEU A 27 -2.17 30.06 34.69
CA LEU A 27 -2.86 28.78 34.81
C LEU A 27 -4.37 29.07 34.89
N PRO A 28 -5.23 28.37 34.13
CA PRO A 28 -6.65 28.68 34.09
C PRO A 28 -7.20 28.75 35.52
N GLN A 29 -7.81 29.88 35.89
CA GLN A 29 -8.39 30.04 37.21
C GLN A 29 -9.41 28.91 37.44
N PRO A 30 -9.39 28.20 38.59
CA PRO A 30 -10.34 27.13 38.89
C PRO A 30 -11.81 27.61 39.02
N ARG A 31 -12.09 28.87 38.73
CA ARG A 31 -13.35 29.56 39.06
C ARG A 31 -14.32 29.70 37.89
N GLN A 32 -13.98 29.16 36.72
CA GLN A 32 -14.94 29.01 35.63
C GLN A 32 -14.93 27.55 35.19
N VAL A 33 -15.79 26.75 35.83
CA VAL A 33 -16.25 25.51 35.22
C VAL A 33 -16.81 25.90 33.87
N SER A 34 -16.19 25.42 32.78
CA SER A 34 -16.71 25.65 31.42
C SER A 34 -18.21 25.38 31.43
N PRO A 35 -19.06 26.24 30.84
CA PRO A 35 -20.44 25.86 30.62
C PRO A 35 -20.45 24.49 29.95
N LEU A 36 -21.23 23.55 30.51
CA LEU A 36 -21.31 22.17 30.05
C LEU A 36 -21.68 22.20 28.56
N ASN A 37 -20.72 21.87 27.70
CA ASN A 37 -20.96 21.76 26.26
C ASN A 37 -21.71 20.45 26.02
N LEU A 38 -23.03 20.52 26.08
CA LEU A 38 -23.94 19.37 25.99
C LEU A 38 -23.72 18.56 24.70
N ARG A 39 -23.43 19.22 23.58
CA ARG A 39 -23.09 18.55 22.32
C ARG A 39 -21.81 17.74 22.40
N ARG A 40 -20.74 18.31 22.96
CA ARG A 40 -19.47 17.60 23.12
C ARG A 40 -19.61 16.45 24.12
N LEU A 41 -20.34 16.67 25.22
CA LEU A 41 -20.66 15.63 26.20
C LEU A 41 -21.39 14.47 25.54
N ALA A 42 -22.45 14.75 24.78
CA ALA A 42 -23.23 13.75 24.05
C ALA A 42 -22.35 12.92 23.09
N LEU A 43 -21.50 13.57 22.30
CA LEU A 43 -20.58 12.88 21.39
C LEU A 43 -19.59 11.97 22.14
N THR A 44 -18.96 12.49 23.19
CA THR A 44 -17.98 11.71 23.96
C THR A 44 -18.63 10.53 24.68
N THR A 45 -19.85 10.70 25.19
CA THR A 45 -20.61 9.60 25.81
C THR A 45 -20.93 8.51 24.81
N LEU A 46 -21.40 8.85 23.60
CA LEU A 46 -21.64 7.87 22.54
C LEU A 46 -20.36 7.12 22.15
N GLN A 47 -19.23 7.82 22.00
CA GLN A 47 -17.93 7.21 21.69
C GLN A 47 -17.45 6.25 22.79
N VAL A 48 -17.58 6.63 24.06
CA VAL A 48 -17.18 5.78 25.20
C VAL A 48 -18.04 4.52 25.28
N LEU A 49 -19.35 4.65 25.08
CA LEU A 49 -20.26 3.49 25.06
C LEU A 49 -19.98 2.57 23.87
N ASP A 50 -19.56 3.11 22.72
CA ASP A 50 -19.21 2.32 21.54
C ASP A 50 -17.86 1.61 21.67
N VAL A 51 -16.82 2.28 22.20
CA VAL A 51 -15.50 1.67 22.45
C VAL A 51 -15.60 0.49 23.41
N ASN A 52 -16.53 0.55 24.37
CA ASN A 52 -16.80 -0.54 25.32
C ASN A 52 -17.79 -1.57 24.76
N TYR A 53 -18.13 -1.52 23.47
CA TYR A 53 -19.10 -2.38 22.77
C TYR A 53 -20.54 -2.29 23.27
N ALA A 54 -20.82 -1.60 24.38
CA ALA A 54 -22.16 -1.45 24.94
C ALA A 54 -23.14 -0.81 23.94
N LEU A 55 -22.68 0.17 23.14
CA LEU A 55 -23.51 0.79 22.11
C LEU A 55 -23.64 -0.11 20.86
N SER A 56 -22.52 -0.49 20.22
CA SER A 56 -22.51 -1.26 18.97
C SER A 56 -23.06 -2.67 19.07
N GLU A 57 -23.05 -3.29 20.25
CA GLU A 57 -23.68 -4.60 20.45
C GLU A 57 -25.18 -4.46 20.69
N THR A 58 -25.59 -3.50 21.52
CA THR A 58 -26.98 -3.38 21.98
C THR A 58 -27.90 -2.81 20.91
N ILE A 59 -27.47 -1.76 20.21
CA ILE A 59 -28.37 -1.05 19.30
C ILE A 59 -28.84 -1.90 18.13
N PHE A 60 -28.25 -3.08 17.87
CA PHE A 60 -28.66 -4.00 16.81
C PHE A 60 -29.57 -5.15 17.29
N LYS A 61 -29.76 -5.30 18.61
CA LYS A 61 -30.63 -6.31 19.22
C LYS A 61 -32.11 -5.93 19.12
N ALA A 62 -32.98 -6.90 19.38
CA ALA A 62 -34.43 -6.69 19.43
C ALA A 62 -34.83 -5.75 20.58
N GLU A 63 -36.00 -5.11 20.51
CA GLU A 63 -36.42 -4.09 21.49
C GLU A 63 -36.66 -4.67 22.90
N ASP A 64 -37.00 -5.95 22.97
CA ASP A 64 -37.24 -6.72 24.19
C ASP A 64 -35.97 -7.33 24.80
N ASP A 65 -34.81 -7.10 24.17
CA ASP A 65 -33.55 -7.63 24.66
C ASP A 65 -33.10 -6.90 25.95
N PRO A 66 -32.74 -7.63 27.02
CA PRO A 66 -32.32 -7.03 28.29
C PRO A 66 -31.09 -6.11 28.17
N ALA A 67 -30.28 -6.24 27.11
CA ALA A 67 -29.14 -5.38 26.84
C ALA A 67 -29.54 -3.89 26.72
N TRP A 68 -30.77 -3.58 26.29
CA TRP A 68 -31.27 -2.19 26.27
C TRP A 68 -31.32 -1.57 27.67
N GLY A 69 -31.66 -2.36 28.69
CA GLY A 69 -31.63 -1.92 30.09
C GLY A 69 -30.21 -1.70 30.59
N GLU A 70 -29.26 -2.57 30.21
CA GLU A 70 -27.84 -2.40 30.54
C GLU A 70 -27.24 -1.16 29.88
N LEU A 71 -27.58 -0.89 28.62
CA LEU A 71 -27.19 0.33 27.92
C LEU A 71 -27.75 1.59 28.60
N GLN A 72 -29.00 1.55 29.07
CA GLN A 72 -29.58 2.67 29.82
C GLN A 72 -28.84 2.93 31.15
N ILE A 73 -28.45 1.87 31.86
CA ILE A 73 -27.64 1.98 33.09
C ILE A 73 -26.27 2.58 32.76
N ALA A 74 -25.58 2.06 31.74
CA ALA A 74 -24.28 2.55 31.32
C ALA A 74 -24.33 4.02 30.86
N LEU A 75 -25.35 4.40 30.09
CA LEU A 75 -25.59 5.77 29.66
C LEU A 75 -25.81 6.69 30.85
N SER A 76 -26.61 6.28 31.83
CA SER A 76 -26.87 7.05 33.05
C SER A 76 -25.62 7.20 33.91
N ALA A 77 -24.76 6.18 33.96
CA ALA A 77 -23.49 6.22 34.69
C ALA A 77 -22.44 7.13 34.01
N CYS A 78 -22.52 7.31 32.68
CA CYS A 78 -21.62 8.18 31.93
C CYS A 78 -22.00 9.66 31.97
N LEU A 79 -23.21 9.99 32.45
CA LEU A 79 -23.74 11.35 32.45
C LEU A 79 -23.76 11.92 33.88
N PRO A 80 -23.48 13.23 34.05
CA PRO A 80 -23.67 13.89 35.34
C PRO A 80 -25.13 13.77 35.83
N PRO A 81 -25.36 13.75 37.16
CA PRO A 81 -26.69 13.52 37.74
C PRO A 81 -27.72 14.62 37.43
N ASN A 82 -27.28 15.79 36.95
CA ASN A 82 -28.14 16.92 36.57
C ASN A 82 -28.45 16.97 35.07
N ILE A 83 -28.13 15.92 34.31
CA ILE A 83 -28.40 15.82 32.88
C ILE A 83 -29.58 14.88 32.61
N VAL A 84 -30.54 15.37 31.83
CA VAL A 84 -31.58 14.54 31.20
C VAL A 84 -31.17 14.21 29.78
N TYR A 85 -31.61 13.06 29.27
CA TYR A 85 -31.22 12.57 27.96
C TYR A 85 -32.39 11.90 27.23
N ASN A 86 -32.32 11.96 25.91
CA ASN A 86 -33.11 11.14 24.99
C ASN A 86 -32.17 10.60 23.91
N LEU A 87 -32.06 9.27 23.82
CA LEU A 87 -31.30 8.57 22.80
C LEU A 87 -32.28 7.98 21.80
N THR A 88 -32.15 8.34 20.53
CA THR A 88 -32.95 7.79 19.43
C THR A 88 -32.06 7.09 18.42
N VAL A 89 -32.53 5.96 17.90
CA VAL A 89 -31.79 5.16 16.91
C VAL A 89 -32.51 5.21 15.57
N TYR A 90 -31.76 5.45 14.51
CA TYR A 90 -32.23 5.49 13.15
C TYR A 90 -31.55 4.38 12.33
N GLU A 91 -32.35 3.70 11.51
CA GLU A 91 -31.85 2.79 10.50
C GLU A 91 -31.37 3.59 9.27
N VAL A 92 -30.18 3.27 8.78
CA VAL A 92 -29.65 3.84 7.53
C VAL A 92 -30.23 3.05 6.37
N ILE A 93 -30.96 3.71 5.47
CA ILE A 93 -31.60 3.07 4.32
C ILE A 93 -30.84 3.38 3.04
N SER A 94 -30.58 2.34 2.24
CA SER A 94 -30.09 2.47 0.87
C SER A 94 -31.25 2.84 -0.05
N GLY A 95 -31.48 4.13 -0.35
CA GLY A 95 -32.66 4.56 -1.11
C GLY A 95 -32.44 5.69 -2.12
N SER A 96 -32.92 5.50 -3.36
CA SER A 96 -32.92 6.45 -4.48
C SER A 96 -33.93 7.59 -4.38
N ASN A 97 -34.66 7.71 -3.26
CA ASN A 97 -35.84 8.57 -3.11
C ASN A 97 -35.69 9.70 -2.05
N GLY A 98 -34.45 10.03 -1.63
CA GLY A 98 -34.18 11.23 -0.82
C GLY A 98 -34.34 11.11 0.69
N GLU A 99 -34.89 10.00 1.22
CA GLU A 99 -34.87 9.70 2.66
C GLU A 99 -33.70 8.74 2.98
N LEU A 100 -32.74 9.23 3.80
CA LEU A 100 -31.52 8.49 4.15
C LEU A 100 -31.60 7.76 5.50
N TYR A 101 -32.55 8.14 6.36
CA TYR A 101 -32.67 7.63 7.73
C TYR A 101 -34.12 7.40 8.09
N ARG A 102 -34.43 6.23 8.66
CA ARG A 102 -35.75 5.91 9.22
C ARG A 102 -35.65 5.77 10.73
N PRO A 103 -36.47 6.49 11.52
CA PRO A 103 -36.48 6.28 12.96
C PRO A 103 -36.89 4.84 13.25
N MET A 104 -36.12 4.18 14.09
CA MET A 104 -36.56 2.93 14.72
C MET A 104 -37.46 3.29 15.90
N ASN A 105 -38.41 2.43 16.27
CA ASN A 105 -39.25 2.61 17.47
C ASN A 105 -38.45 2.39 18.78
N LEU A 106 -37.15 2.66 18.75
CA LEU A 106 -36.18 2.39 19.79
C LEU A 106 -35.64 3.72 20.32
N SER A 107 -36.11 4.10 21.49
CA SER A 107 -35.63 5.28 22.20
C SER A 107 -35.47 5.03 23.70
N ILE A 108 -34.35 5.47 24.27
CA ILE A 108 -34.12 5.47 25.72
C ILE A 108 -34.19 6.93 26.20
N SER A 109 -35.08 7.22 27.14
CA SER A 109 -35.16 8.54 27.76
C SER A 109 -35.28 8.40 29.29
N ASN A 110 -34.69 9.35 30.02
CA ASN A 110 -34.88 9.50 31.47
C ASN A 110 -35.80 10.68 31.84
N ALA A 111 -36.38 11.37 30.85
CA ALA A 111 -37.27 12.51 31.06
C ALA A 111 -38.44 12.55 30.06
N GLN A 112 -39.60 13.03 30.50
CA GLN A 112 -40.76 13.26 29.61
C GLN A 112 -40.53 14.45 28.66
N SER A 113 -39.65 15.39 29.01
CA SER A 113 -39.28 16.54 28.17
C SER A 113 -37.87 17.01 28.54
N LEU A 114 -37.08 17.42 27.53
CA LEU A 114 -35.68 17.84 27.69
C LEU A 114 -35.49 19.32 28.03
N GLY A 115 -36.57 20.06 28.33
CA GLY A 115 -36.51 21.46 28.75
C GLY A 115 -36.04 22.43 27.65
N VAL A 116 -35.84 23.70 28.02
CA VAL A 116 -35.52 24.81 27.09
C VAL A 116 -34.04 24.93 26.70
N SER A 117 -33.14 24.23 27.39
CA SER A 117 -31.69 24.21 27.08
C SER A 117 -31.25 22.77 26.80
N SER A 118 -31.44 22.33 25.56
CA SER A 118 -30.97 21.02 25.09
C SER A 118 -30.10 21.16 23.85
N ASP A 119 -29.17 20.23 23.67
CA ASP A 119 -28.32 20.10 22.49
C ASP A 119 -28.16 18.61 22.14
N ALA A 120 -27.82 18.29 20.89
CA ALA A 120 -27.74 16.93 20.40
C ALA A 120 -26.45 16.66 19.64
N SER A 121 -25.99 15.41 19.70
CA SER A 121 -24.97 14.90 18.80
C SER A 121 -25.41 13.58 18.18
N SER A 122 -25.00 13.38 16.93
CA SER A 122 -25.22 12.13 16.20
C SER A 122 -23.92 11.35 16.08
N TYR A 123 -24.00 10.02 16.13
CA TYR A 123 -22.87 9.11 15.98
C TYR A 123 -23.29 7.91 15.14
N LEU A 124 -22.51 7.57 14.12
CA LEU A 124 -22.77 6.42 13.26
C LEU A 124 -22.11 5.19 13.88
N VAL A 125 -22.88 4.13 14.08
CA VAL A 125 -22.44 2.91 14.72
C VAL A 125 -22.62 1.74 13.75
N ALA A 126 -21.57 0.95 13.59
CA ALA A 126 -21.60 -0.28 12.79
C ALA A 126 -21.91 -1.49 13.69
N SER A 127 -22.59 -2.49 13.14
CA SER A 127 -22.82 -3.75 13.86
C SER A 127 -21.51 -4.48 14.10
N SER A 128 -21.39 -5.11 15.26
CA SER A 128 -20.27 -6.00 15.59
C SER A 128 -20.14 -7.21 14.64
N ASN A 129 -21.18 -7.49 13.84
CA ASN A 129 -21.23 -8.55 12.85
C ASN A 129 -20.91 -8.06 11.42
N VAL A 130 -20.48 -6.81 11.25
CA VAL A 130 -20.04 -6.29 9.96
C VAL A 130 -18.57 -6.66 9.75
N THR A 131 -18.33 -7.53 8.77
CA THR A 131 -16.99 -7.66 8.19
C THR A 131 -16.78 -6.46 7.28
N PHE A 132 -15.89 -5.54 7.68
CA PHE A 132 -15.48 -4.44 6.82
C PHE A 132 -14.71 -5.00 5.63
N ASN A 133 -15.37 -5.09 4.48
CA ASN A 133 -14.67 -5.39 3.24
C ASN A 133 -13.91 -4.14 2.80
N VAL A 134 -12.61 -4.29 2.61
CA VAL A 134 -11.78 -3.25 2.03
C VAL A 134 -11.79 -3.45 0.52
N ILE A 135 -12.29 -2.45 -0.21
CA ILE A 135 -12.24 -2.44 -1.67
C ILE A 135 -11.09 -1.52 -2.08
N PRO A 136 -9.98 -2.07 -2.61
CA PRO A 136 -8.93 -1.24 -3.15
C PRO A 136 -9.40 -0.55 -4.43
N GLU A 137 -8.99 0.70 -4.60
CA GLU A 137 -8.94 1.36 -5.89
C GLU A 137 -8.16 0.51 -6.88
N LYS A 138 -8.72 0.30 -8.07
CA LYS A 138 -8.01 -0.45 -9.09
C LYS A 138 -6.93 0.42 -9.73
N ILE A 139 -5.71 -0.10 -9.70
CA ILE A 139 -4.59 0.45 -10.46
C ILE A 139 -5.00 0.46 -11.93
N GLY A 140 -4.90 1.63 -12.56
CA GLY A 140 -5.32 1.88 -13.94
C GLY A 140 -6.58 2.73 -14.10
N ASP A 141 -7.44 2.84 -13.07
CA ASP A 141 -8.70 3.60 -13.16
C ASP A 141 -8.49 5.10 -13.43
N ARG A 142 -7.40 5.68 -12.93
CA ARG A 142 -7.09 7.11 -13.09
C ARG A 142 -6.29 7.46 -14.35
N THR A 143 -5.48 6.52 -14.83
CA THR A 143 -4.39 6.81 -15.77
C THR A 143 -4.47 6.03 -17.08
N GLY A 144 -5.43 5.11 -17.20
CA GLY A 144 -5.53 4.18 -18.33
C GLY A 144 -4.47 3.07 -18.26
N GLY A 145 -4.90 1.82 -18.47
CA GLY A 145 -4.08 0.63 -18.26
C GLY A 145 -4.58 -0.18 -17.05
N GLY A 146 -3.67 -0.70 -16.23
CA GLY A 146 -4.03 -1.46 -15.03
C GLY A 146 -4.01 -2.98 -15.19
N THR A 147 -3.38 -3.46 -16.26
CA THR A 147 -3.13 -4.88 -16.47
C THR A 147 -1.93 -5.34 -15.64
N LEU A 148 -2.10 -6.42 -14.90
CA LEU A 148 -1.02 -7.17 -14.25
C LEU A 148 -0.76 -8.47 -15.00
N TYR A 149 0.40 -8.59 -15.62
CA TYR A 149 0.91 -9.83 -16.18
C TYR A 149 1.82 -10.52 -15.16
N ILE A 150 1.48 -11.76 -14.80
CA ILE A 150 2.32 -12.60 -13.95
C ILE A 150 2.88 -13.70 -14.83
N LEU A 151 4.21 -13.78 -14.96
CA LEU A 151 4.82 -14.84 -15.75
C LEU A 151 4.57 -16.18 -15.05
N ASN A 152 3.93 -17.11 -15.75
CA ASN A 152 3.60 -18.45 -15.27
C ASN A 152 3.97 -19.49 -16.34
N CYS A 153 5.11 -19.27 -17.01
CA CYS A 153 5.46 -19.99 -18.23
C CYS A 153 5.83 -21.44 -17.93
N SER A 154 4.98 -22.39 -18.33
CA SER A 154 5.20 -23.83 -18.13
C SER A 154 6.41 -24.38 -18.88
N ASP A 155 6.88 -23.65 -19.89
CA ASP A 155 8.01 -23.97 -20.74
C ASP A 155 9.30 -23.25 -20.31
N ALA A 156 9.37 -22.68 -19.10
CA ALA A 156 10.55 -22.04 -18.56
C ALA A 156 10.81 -22.43 -17.09
N ASN A 157 12.04 -22.86 -16.80
CA ASN A 157 12.50 -23.13 -15.45
C ASN A 157 12.93 -21.85 -14.72
N GLY A 158 12.65 -21.78 -13.42
CA GLY A 158 13.08 -20.70 -12.53
C GLY A 158 14.35 -21.01 -11.74
N TRP A 159 15.01 -19.96 -11.23
CA TRP A 159 16.26 -20.09 -10.48
C TRP A 159 16.35 -19.06 -9.35
N TRP A 160 16.96 -19.43 -8.21
CA TRP A 160 17.00 -18.67 -6.94
C TRP A 160 15.62 -18.30 -6.38
N ILE A 161 14.65 -19.19 -6.53
CA ILE A 161 13.31 -19.10 -5.91
C ILE A 161 13.11 -20.24 -4.91
N THR A 162 14.08 -20.48 -4.03
CA THR A 162 14.05 -21.56 -3.03
C THR A 162 12.78 -21.51 -2.18
N GLY A 163 12.13 -22.67 -2.00
CA GLY A 163 10.83 -22.78 -1.34
C GLY A 163 9.64 -22.61 -2.30
N TYR A 164 9.89 -22.23 -3.55
CA TYR A 164 8.88 -22.00 -4.57
C TYR A 164 9.21 -22.71 -5.89
N THR A 165 8.17 -23.04 -6.63
CA THR A 165 8.26 -23.16 -8.10
C THR A 165 7.84 -21.83 -8.71
N ALA A 166 8.18 -21.57 -9.97
CA ALA A 166 7.68 -20.37 -10.65
C ALA A 166 6.15 -20.32 -10.66
N HIS A 167 5.49 -21.48 -10.68
CA HIS A 167 4.04 -21.62 -10.67
C HIS A 167 3.40 -21.30 -9.32
N SER A 168 3.86 -21.92 -8.24
CA SER A 168 3.33 -21.63 -6.89
C SER A 168 3.58 -20.17 -6.48
N LEU A 169 4.70 -19.60 -6.94
CA LEU A 169 5.02 -18.19 -6.74
C LEU A 169 4.11 -17.26 -7.53
N ALA A 170 3.80 -17.62 -8.79
CA ALA A 170 2.85 -16.88 -9.61
C ALA A 170 1.44 -16.88 -8.99
N GLU A 171 1.00 -18.02 -8.46
CA GLU A 171 -0.29 -18.18 -7.79
C GLU A 171 -0.39 -17.32 -6.53
N ASP A 172 0.63 -17.36 -5.65
CA ASP A 172 0.64 -16.53 -4.45
C ASP A 172 0.62 -15.02 -4.78
N LEU A 173 1.39 -14.59 -5.79
CA LEU A 173 1.38 -13.21 -6.25
C LEU A 173 0.05 -12.82 -6.90
N TYR A 174 -0.60 -13.74 -7.61
CA TYR A 174 -1.94 -13.54 -8.15
C TYR A 174 -2.95 -13.28 -7.03
N ASN A 175 -2.94 -14.12 -6.00
CA ASN A 175 -3.84 -13.98 -4.85
C ASN A 175 -3.62 -12.66 -4.11
N LEU A 176 -2.36 -12.25 -3.96
CA LEU A 176 -2.01 -11.03 -3.22
C LEU A 176 -2.30 -9.74 -4.00
N LEU A 177 -2.13 -9.74 -5.33
CA LEU A 177 -2.17 -8.52 -6.14
C LEU A 177 -3.41 -8.37 -7.03
N SER A 178 -4.08 -9.45 -7.43
CA SER A 178 -5.28 -9.36 -8.27
C SER A 178 -6.40 -8.47 -7.71
N PRO A 179 -6.58 -8.32 -6.37
CA PRO A 179 -7.55 -7.36 -5.84
C PRO A 179 -7.22 -5.91 -6.21
N TYR A 180 -5.94 -5.56 -6.45
CA TYR A 180 -5.51 -4.18 -6.69
C TYR A 180 -5.45 -3.78 -8.17
N PHE A 181 -5.43 -4.74 -9.08
CA PHE A 181 -5.34 -4.47 -10.52
C PHE A 181 -6.71 -4.64 -11.19
N LYS A 182 -6.93 -3.89 -12.27
CA LYS A 182 -8.17 -3.94 -13.06
C LYS A 182 -8.30 -5.27 -13.80
N THR A 183 -7.20 -5.74 -14.37
CA THR A 183 -7.13 -7.00 -15.11
C THR A 183 -5.85 -7.72 -14.69
N THR A 184 -5.95 -9.00 -14.34
CA THR A 184 -4.78 -9.82 -13.99
C THR A 184 -4.74 -11.03 -14.92
N ILE A 185 -3.60 -11.25 -15.57
CA ILE A 185 -3.40 -12.32 -16.55
C ILE A 185 -2.14 -13.10 -16.19
N MET A 186 -2.30 -14.40 -16.00
CA MET A 186 -1.16 -15.32 -15.89
C MET A 186 -0.69 -15.72 -17.29
N ILE A 187 0.58 -15.44 -17.61
CA ILE A 187 1.20 -15.78 -18.90
C ILE A 187 1.68 -17.22 -18.84
N GLN A 188 0.93 -18.13 -19.43
CA GLN A 188 1.07 -19.58 -19.26
C GLN A 188 2.25 -20.19 -20.01
N ASN A 189 2.81 -19.51 -21.01
CA ASN A 189 3.95 -20.01 -21.78
C ASN A 189 4.69 -18.88 -22.51
N THR A 190 5.86 -19.19 -23.07
CA THR A 190 6.67 -18.22 -23.78
C THR A 190 6.03 -17.71 -25.08
N ALA A 191 5.08 -18.44 -25.67
CA ALA A 191 4.34 -17.95 -26.84
C ALA A 191 3.38 -16.79 -26.47
N GLN A 192 2.68 -16.87 -25.34
CA GLN A 192 1.90 -15.75 -24.79
C GLN A 192 2.80 -14.58 -24.38
N LEU A 193 3.98 -14.85 -23.82
CA LEU A 193 4.96 -13.80 -23.56
C LEU A 193 5.35 -13.06 -24.86
N ALA A 194 5.55 -13.80 -25.96
CA ALA A 194 5.84 -13.19 -27.26
C ALA A 194 4.73 -12.25 -27.73
N GLN A 195 3.46 -12.61 -27.50
CA GLN A 195 2.31 -11.80 -27.89
C GLN A 195 2.36 -10.43 -27.20
N ILE A 196 2.51 -10.39 -25.87
CA ILE A 196 2.56 -9.12 -25.14
C ILE A 196 3.83 -8.30 -25.47
N LEU A 197 4.98 -8.95 -25.70
CA LEU A 197 6.21 -8.28 -26.13
C LEU A 197 6.06 -7.62 -27.51
N ASN A 198 5.20 -8.17 -28.36
CA ASN A 198 4.87 -7.65 -29.68
C ASN A 198 3.67 -6.68 -29.67
N GLY A 199 3.12 -6.37 -28.49
CA GLY A 199 2.02 -5.41 -28.34
C GLY A 199 0.63 -6.01 -28.57
N THR A 200 0.52 -7.33 -28.62
CA THR A 200 -0.74 -8.06 -28.82
C THR A 200 -1.31 -8.50 -27.47
N SER A 201 -2.58 -8.17 -27.22
CA SER A 201 -3.32 -8.58 -26.02
C SER A 201 -3.62 -10.09 -26.03
N ILE A 202 -3.66 -10.72 -24.85
CA ILE A 202 -4.03 -12.14 -24.68
C ILE A 202 -5.55 -12.32 -24.63
N GLN A 203 -6.24 -11.45 -23.91
CA GLN A 203 -7.68 -11.50 -23.59
C GLN A 203 -8.41 -10.18 -23.93
N GLY A 204 -7.81 -9.34 -24.80
CA GLY A 204 -8.36 -8.02 -25.18
C GLY A 204 -8.05 -6.91 -24.17
N GLU A 205 -7.13 -7.15 -23.24
CA GLU A 205 -6.68 -6.18 -22.25
C GLU A 205 -5.79 -5.09 -22.85
N THR A 206 -5.66 -3.97 -22.12
CA THR A 206 -4.72 -2.91 -22.49
C THR A 206 -3.29 -3.34 -22.16
N VAL A 207 -2.46 -3.48 -23.20
CA VAL A 207 -1.05 -3.86 -23.04
C VAL A 207 -0.22 -2.69 -22.50
N GLN A 208 -0.57 -1.44 -22.84
CA GLN A 208 0.16 -0.25 -22.36
C GLN A 208 -0.06 -0.01 -20.86
N ASN A 209 0.95 0.56 -20.21
CA ASN A 209 0.94 0.88 -18.78
C ASN A 209 0.65 -0.35 -17.88
N ALA A 210 1.04 -1.54 -18.33
CA ALA A 210 0.91 -2.77 -17.56
C ALA A 210 2.06 -2.96 -16.54
N THR A 211 1.84 -3.83 -15.56
CA THR A 211 2.89 -4.36 -14.68
C THR A 211 3.20 -5.80 -15.10
N VAL A 212 4.47 -6.15 -15.22
CA VAL A 212 4.92 -7.51 -15.55
C VAL A 212 5.79 -8.04 -14.41
N ILE A 213 5.38 -9.13 -13.78
CA ILE A 213 6.15 -9.76 -12.68
C ILE A 213 6.84 -11.02 -13.19
N ASN A 214 8.18 -11.01 -13.08
CA ASN A 214 9.01 -12.15 -13.42
C ASN A 214 9.14 -13.12 -12.24
N THR A 215 8.46 -14.25 -12.31
CA THR A 215 8.42 -15.27 -11.24
C THR A 215 9.50 -16.34 -11.37
N VAL A 216 10.24 -16.38 -12.48
CA VAL A 216 11.33 -17.34 -12.70
C VAL A 216 12.67 -16.90 -12.07
N GLY A 217 12.62 -15.92 -11.16
CA GLY A 217 13.75 -15.45 -10.36
C GLY A 217 14.83 -14.71 -11.17
N GLU A 218 16.08 -15.17 -11.10
CA GLU A 218 17.18 -14.61 -11.89
C GLU A 218 17.08 -14.91 -13.39
N ALA A 219 16.30 -15.93 -13.74
CA ALA A 219 16.03 -16.26 -15.13
C ALA A 219 14.96 -15.33 -15.72
N VAL A 220 14.81 -15.32 -17.04
CA VAL A 220 13.65 -14.73 -17.72
C VAL A 220 13.20 -15.67 -18.84
N PRO A 221 11.90 -15.92 -19.05
CA PRO A 221 11.45 -16.78 -20.13
C PRO A 221 11.78 -16.11 -21.48
N ILE A 222 12.27 -16.90 -22.44
CA ILE A 222 12.57 -16.42 -23.81
C ILE A 222 11.67 -17.10 -24.83
N PRO A 223 10.92 -16.35 -25.65
CA PRO A 223 10.14 -16.93 -26.73
C PRO A 223 10.99 -17.35 -27.94
N SER A 224 10.51 -18.35 -28.69
CA SER A 224 11.18 -18.90 -29.88
C SER A 224 11.53 -17.84 -30.94
N GLY A 225 10.63 -16.88 -31.18
CA GLY A 225 10.87 -15.78 -32.13
C GLY A 225 12.05 -14.87 -31.76
N TYR A 226 12.46 -14.83 -30.49
CA TYR A 226 13.60 -14.04 -30.02
C TYR A 226 14.89 -14.87 -29.97
N TYR A 227 14.79 -16.18 -29.73
CA TYR A 227 15.93 -17.08 -29.57
C TYR A 227 16.90 -17.08 -30.76
N ALA A 228 16.42 -17.21 -31.99
CA ALA A 228 17.29 -17.30 -33.18
C ALA A 228 17.46 -15.96 -33.93
N SER A 229 16.74 -14.91 -33.52
CA SER A 229 16.69 -13.65 -34.26
C SER A 229 17.90 -12.78 -33.99
N LEU A 230 18.85 -12.80 -34.93
CA LEU A 230 20.08 -12.02 -34.87
C LEU A 230 19.77 -10.52 -34.81
N GLY A 231 20.37 -9.82 -33.84
CA GLY A 231 20.12 -8.38 -33.63
C GLY A 231 18.80 -8.06 -32.92
N VAL A 232 18.02 -9.06 -32.51
CA VAL A 232 16.78 -8.86 -31.73
C VAL A 232 16.84 -9.58 -30.39
N GLY A 233 17.09 -10.89 -30.37
CA GLY A 233 17.21 -11.65 -29.12
C GLY A 233 18.56 -12.34 -28.93
N TYR A 234 19.35 -12.45 -30.00
CA TYR A 234 20.67 -13.06 -29.99
C TYR A 234 21.68 -12.19 -30.74
N ASP A 235 22.91 -12.09 -30.26
CA ASP A 235 23.97 -11.30 -30.90
C ASP A 235 25.11 -12.17 -31.49
N GLY A 236 24.92 -13.48 -31.58
CA GLY A 236 25.93 -14.42 -32.08
C GLY A 236 26.65 -15.18 -30.96
N SER A 237 26.67 -14.67 -29.73
CA SER A 237 27.33 -15.32 -28.58
C SER A 237 26.57 -15.24 -27.26
N SER A 238 25.61 -14.33 -27.14
CA SER A 238 24.88 -14.05 -25.90
C SER A 238 23.41 -13.71 -26.14
N TYR A 239 22.59 -14.04 -25.15
CA TYR A 239 21.19 -13.60 -25.05
C TYR A 239 21.03 -12.28 -24.29
N ALA A 240 22.12 -11.56 -24.00
CA ALA A 240 22.05 -10.20 -23.45
C ALA A 240 21.26 -9.26 -24.37
N ARG A 241 21.30 -9.50 -25.68
CA ARG A 241 20.50 -8.77 -26.66
C ARG A 241 18.99 -8.90 -26.41
N TYR A 242 18.51 -10.08 -26.01
CA TYR A 242 17.10 -10.25 -25.61
C TYR A 242 16.76 -9.39 -24.39
N CYS A 243 17.64 -9.32 -23.39
CA CYS A 243 17.42 -8.50 -22.20
C CYS A 243 17.35 -6.99 -22.56
N HIS A 244 18.18 -6.53 -23.50
CA HIS A 244 18.09 -5.17 -24.07
C HIS A 244 16.76 -4.91 -24.75
N THR A 245 16.33 -5.82 -25.63
CA THR A 245 15.04 -5.71 -26.32
C THR A 245 13.87 -5.72 -25.32
N LEU A 246 13.96 -6.52 -24.26
CA LEU A 246 12.97 -6.51 -23.19
C LEU A 246 12.91 -5.14 -22.49
N GLY A 247 14.06 -4.53 -22.17
CA GLY A 247 14.13 -3.17 -21.64
C GLY A 247 13.49 -2.14 -22.58
N LEU A 248 13.72 -2.26 -23.89
CA LEU A 248 13.07 -1.43 -24.90
C LEU A 248 11.55 -1.61 -24.89
N ARG A 249 11.03 -2.83 -24.74
CA ARG A 249 9.57 -3.08 -24.64
C ARG A 249 8.98 -2.48 -23.37
N VAL A 250 9.66 -2.64 -22.23
CA VAL A 250 9.26 -2.02 -20.95
C VAL A 250 9.15 -0.50 -21.11
N ARG A 251 10.11 0.13 -21.78
CA ARG A 251 10.04 1.56 -22.11
C ARG A 251 8.90 1.89 -23.09
N GLN A 252 8.83 1.17 -24.20
CA GLN A 252 7.90 1.43 -25.31
C GLN A 252 6.45 1.40 -24.85
N TYR A 253 6.09 0.38 -24.07
CA TYR A 253 4.74 0.20 -23.54
C TYR A 253 4.53 0.84 -22.17
N ASN A 254 5.55 1.51 -21.62
CA ASN A 254 5.56 2.12 -20.29
C ASN A 254 5.17 1.14 -19.18
N TRP A 255 5.75 -0.06 -19.22
CA TRP A 255 5.51 -1.10 -18.22
C TRP A 255 6.27 -0.85 -16.92
N THR A 256 5.77 -1.42 -15.83
CA THR A 256 6.58 -1.69 -14.63
C THR A 256 7.03 -3.15 -14.66
N TRP A 257 8.32 -3.39 -14.88
CA TRP A 257 8.91 -4.74 -14.81
C TRP A 257 9.38 -5.04 -13.38
N ALA A 258 8.95 -6.14 -12.79
CA ALA A 258 9.32 -6.54 -11.45
C ALA A 258 10.20 -7.80 -11.44
N SER A 259 11.41 -7.64 -10.93
CA SER A 259 12.37 -8.71 -10.64
C SER A 259 12.42 -8.96 -9.13
N ILE A 260 11.93 -10.13 -8.76
CA ILE A 260 11.54 -10.44 -7.38
C ILE A 260 12.69 -10.91 -6.47
N VAL A 261 13.81 -11.36 -7.06
CA VAL A 261 14.97 -11.89 -6.33
C VAL A 261 16.18 -11.98 -7.25
N GLY A 262 17.37 -11.99 -6.64
CA GLY A 262 18.64 -12.34 -7.26
C GLY A 262 19.20 -11.24 -8.17
N TYR A 263 20.20 -11.59 -8.97
CA TYR A 263 20.71 -10.76 -10.06
C TYR A 263 19.73 -10.83 -11.24
N PRO A 264 18.97 -9.75 -11.53
CA PRO A 264 17.92 -9.81 -12.53
C PRO A 264 18.46 -10.15 -13.92
N LEU A 265 17.74 -11.01 -14.65
CA LEU A 265 18.03 -11.37 -16.04
C LEU A 265 19.40 -12.05 -16.26
N TYR A 266 19.95 -12.72 -15.25
CA TYR A 266 21.24 -13.41 -15.34
C TYR A 266 21.19 -14.65 -16.26
N TYR A 267 20.01 -15.25 -16.41
CA TYR A 267 19.75 -16.38 -17.31
C TYR A 267 18.56 -16.09 -18.21
N VAL A 268 18.53 -16.75 -19.37
CA VAL A 268 17.30 -16.94 -20.14
C VAL A 268 16.87 -18.39 -20.04
N SER A 269 15.55 -18.63 -20.06
CA SER A 269 14.97 -19.94 -19.81
C SER A 269 13.92 -20.30 -20.85
N ASN A 270 14.07 -21.47 -21.44
CA ASN A 270 13.10 -22.13 -22.30
C ASN A 270 13.49 -23.61 -22.46
N ILE A 271 12.68 -24.53 -21.92
CA ILE A 271 13.00 -25.96 -21.90
C ILE A 271 13.01 -26.60 -23.29
N GLY A 272 12.24 -26.06 -24.24
CA GLY A 272 12.19 -26.57 -25.61
C GLY A 272 13.32 -26.07 -26.49
N LEU A 273 13.82 -24.86 -26.24
CA LEU A 273 14.90 -24.24 -27.03
C LEU A 273 16.29 -24.56 -26.48
N PHE A 274 16.39 -24.91 -25.21
CA PHE A 274 17.63 -25.20 -24.51
C PHE A 274 17.63 -26.61 -23.87
N PRO A 275 17.24 -27.67 -24.60
CA PRO A 275 17.02 -28.99 -24.00
C PRO A 275 18.28 -29.57 -23.33
N ASP A 276 19.44 -29.33 -23.93
CA ASP A 276 20.74 -29.84 -23.45
C ASP A 276 21.58 -28.77 -22.72
N ASN A 277 21.02 -27.59 -22.48
CA ASN A 277 21.73 -26.53 -21.78
C ASN A 277 21.19 -26.36 -20.38
N GLN A 278 22.10 -26.19 -19.45
CA GLN A 278 21.80 -26.03 -18.05
C GLN A 278 22.49 -24.80 -17.47
N ASN A 279 21.97 -24.32 -16.35
CA ASN A 279 22.73 -23.40 -15.51
C ASN A 279 23.94 -24.12 -14.87
N GLY A 280 24.79 -23.38 -14.15
CA GLY A 280 25.95 -23.94 -13.46
C GLY A 280 25.64 -24.93 -12.32
N TYR A 281 24.36 -25.23 -12.07
CA TYR A 281 23.87 -26.06 -10.97
C TYR A 281 23.00 -27.23 -11.44
N GLY A 282 22.96 -27.51 -12.75
CA GLY A 282 22.28 -28.69 -13.28
C GLY A 282 20.81 -28.50 -13.64
N ILE A 283 20.29 -27.26 -13.67
CA ILE A 283 18.92 -26.97 -14.10
C ILE A 283 18.90 -26.77 -15.61
N TYR A 284 18.36 -27.76 -16.32
CA TYR A 284 18.20 -27.78 -17.78
C TYR A 284 17.18 -26.75 -18.28
N GLY A 285 17.22 -26.46 -19.58
CA GLY A 285 16.34 -25.47 -20.20
C GLY A 285 16.81 -24.04 -20.03
N MET A 286 18.09 -23.81 -19.71
CA MET A 286 18.59 -22.48 -19.34
C MET A 286 19.92 -22.15 -20.04
N ARG A 287 20.10 -20.86 -20.38
CA ARG A 287 21.38 -20.32 -20.86
C ARG A 287 21.85 -19.17 -19.97
N ASN A 288 23.14 -19.20 -19.65
CA ASN A 288 23.81 -18.14 -18.94
C ASN A 288 23.95 -16.90 -19.84
N VAL A 289 23.49 -15.76 -19.35
CA VAL A 289 23.72 -14.44 -19.94
C VAL A 289 24.80 -13.69 -19.16
N GLY A 290 24.80 -13.88 -17.84
CA GLY A 290 25.73 -13.27 -16.91
C GLY A 290 25.30 -11.84 -16.55
N PRO A 291 26.23 -11.04 -16.00
CA PRO A 291 25.95 -9.65 -15.61
C PRO A 291 25.43 -8.78 -16.76
N ALA A 292 25.77 -9.15 -18.00
CA ALA A 292 25.33 -8.49 -19.21
C ALA A 292 23.82 -8.44 -19.38
N GLY A 293 23.05 -9.36 -18.77
CA GLY A 293 21.59 -9.35 -18.86
C GLY A 293 20.97 -8.08 -18.25
N LEU A 294 21.26 -7.81 -16.98
CA LEU A 294 20.79 -6.59 -16.30
C LEU A 294 21.31 -5.33 -16.98
N ASN A 295 22.61 -5.28 -17.31
CA ASN A 295 23.23 -4.10 -17.92
C ASN A 295 22.56 -3.77 -19.27
N ALA A 296 22.32 -4.80 -20.09
CA ALA A 296 21.63 -4.68 -21.36
C ALA A 296 20.17 -4.24 -21.17
N PHE A 297 19.45 -4.81 -20.18
CA PHE A 297 18.09 -4.40 -19.84
C PHE A 297 18.00 -2.93 -19.44
N LEU A 298 18.89 -2.44 -18.57
CA LEU A 298 18.91 -1.05 -18.12
C LEU A 298 19.22 -0.09 -19.29
N ARG A 299 20.15 -0.46 -20.18
CA ARG A 299 20.40 0.29 -21.43
C ARG A 299 19.17 0.34 -22.32
N GLY A 300 18.47 -0.78 -22.48
CA GLY A 300 17.23 -0.86 -23.27
C GLY A 300 16.12 0.00 -22.68
N LEU A 301 15.93 -0.05 -21.36
CA LEU A 301 14.96 0.78 -20.63
C LEU A 301 15.24 2.28 -20.83
N ASP A 302 16.52 2.65 -20.87
CA ASP A 302 16.96 4.03 -21.11
C ASP A 302 17.10 4.40 -22.61
N ASN A 303 16.77 3.49 -23.53
CA ASN A 303 16.90 3.65 -24.97
C ASN A 303 18.34 3.97 -25.44
N GLN A 304 19.33 3.48 -24.72
CA GLN A 304 20.72 3.50 -25.16
C GLN A 304 20.97 2.39 -26.18
N ALA A 305 21.95 2.60 -27.07
CA ALA A 305 22.38 1.57 -28.01
C ALA A 305 22.83 0.30 -27.25
N TYR A 306 22.55 -0.86 -27.82
CA TYR A 306 23.01 -2.13 -27.29
C TYR A 306 24.54 -2.18 -27.32
N VAL A 307 25.13 -2.53 -26.19
CA VAL A 307 26.54 -2.89 -26.03
C VAL A 307 26.58 -4.07 -25.07
N TYR A 308 27.31 -5.12 -25.44
CA TYR A 308 27.56 -6.22 -24.51
C TYR A 308 28.47 -5.72 -23.38
N ASP A 309 28.01 -5.88 -22.14
CA ASP A 309 28.70 -5.38 -20.94
C ASP A 309 28.66 -6.41 -19.83
N GLY A 310 29.69 -7.24 -19.74
CA GLY A 310 29.81 -8.30 -18.75
C GLY A 310 30.19 -7.83 -17.33
N ASN A 311 30.25 -6.53 -17.06
CA ASN A 311 30.66 -6.03 -15.74
C ASN A 311 29.62 -6.34 -14.68
N TRP A 312 30.08 -6.89 -13.55
CA TRP A 312 29.25 -7.10 -12.37
C TRP A 312 28.99 -5.76 -11.67
N ILE A 313 27.72 -5.37 -11.52
CA ILE A 313 27.38 -4.06 -10.95
C ILE A 313 26.75 -4.12 -9.56
N THR A 314 26.25 -5.27 -9.10
CA THR A 314 25.64 -5.40 -7.77
C THR A 314 26.66 -5.67 -6.67
N ASP A 315 26.32 -5.41 -5.42
CA ASP A 315 27.18 -5.75 -4.29
C ASP A 315 26.43 -6.53 -3.20
N SER A 316 27.20 -7.23 -2.38
CA SER A 316 26.69 -7.90 -1.18
C SER A 316 26.87 -7.03 0.04
N LEU A 317 25.79 -6.80 0.77
CA LEU A 317 25.81 -6.04 2.00
C LEU A 317 26.08 -6.99 3.18
N ASP A 318 27.02 -6.61 4.03
CA ASP A 318 27.47 -7.42 5.17
C ASP A 318 26.43 -7.51 6.28
N GLU A 319 25.59 -6.49 6.41
CA GLU A 319 24.59 -6.37 7.46
C GLU A 319 23.15 -6.51 6.92
N PRO A 320 22.20 -7.02 7.73
CA PRO A 320 20.79 -7.05 7.36
C PRO A 320 20.25 -5.64 7.06
N VAL A 321 19.55 -5.49 5.95
CA VAL A 321 18.87 -4.25 5.56
C VAL A 321 17.46 -4.18 6.15
N PRO A 322 17.13 -3.13 6.91
CA PRO A 322 15.77 -2.92 7.38
C PRO A 322 14.86 -2.38 6.28
N LEU A 323 13.56 -2.68 6.40
CA LEU A 323 12.52 -2.00 5.63
C LEU A 323 12.61 -0.48 5.80
N SER A 324 12.29 0.25 4.73
CA SER A 324 12.20 1.71 4.79
C SER A 324 10.99 2.16 5.62
N SER A 325 11.02 3.39 6.14
CA SER A 325 9.87 3.97 6.84
C SER A 325 8.62 4.05 5.96
N GLU A 326 8.79 4.28 4.65
CA GLU A 326 7.69 4.29 3.68
C GLU A 326 7.11 2.87 3.51
N ALA A 327 7.97 1.85 3.38
CA ALA A 327 7.54 0.47 3.29
C ALA A 327 6.78 0.04 4.56
N LEU A 328 7.29 0.36 5.75
CA LEU A 328 6.64 0.08 7.03
C LEU A 328 5.27 0.75 7.16
N TYR A 329 5.14 2.00 6.72
CA TYR A 329 3.84 2.69 6.66
C TYR A 329 2.85 1.91 5.80
N TYR A 330 3.26 1.47 4.62
CA TYR A 330 2.40 0.73 3.70
C TYR A 330 2.16 -0.73 4.10
N CYS A 331 3.03 -1.35 4.92
CA CYS A 331 2.72 -2.62 5.58
C CYS A 331 1.44 -2.51 6.40
N ASN A 332 1.35 -1.46 7.25
CA ASN A 332 0.17 -1.20 8.07
C ASN A 332 -1.05 -0.83 7.21
N TYR A 333 -0.84 -0.01 6.18
CA TYR A 333 -1.94 0.45 5.32
C TYR A 333 -2.59 -0.69 4.54
N TYR A 334 -1.79 -1.60 3.96
CA TYR A 334 -2.28 -2.71 3.13
C TYR A 334 -2.43 -4.05 3.88
N GLY A 335 -2.00 -4.12 5.15
CA GLY A 335 -2.03 -5.35 5.93
C GLY A 335 -1.04 -6.42 5.46
N ILE A 336 0.05 -6.03 4.80
CA ILE A 336 1.06 -6.93 4.23
C ILE A 336 2.34 -6.78 5.04
N TYR A 337 2.69 -7.80 5.82
CA TYR A 337 3.80 -7.75 6.77
C TYR A 337 4.93 -8.71 6.37
N PRO A 338 5.85 -8.31 5.48
CA PRO A 338 7.11 -9.04 5.29
C PRO A 338 7.97 -9.02 6.55
N TYR A 339 8.99 -9.86 6.59
CA TYR A 339 9.96 -9.81 7.67
C TYR A 339 10.72 -8.46 7.65
N PRO A 340 10.98 -7.80 8.79
CA PRO A 340 11.47 -6.42 8.79
C PRO A 340 12.95 -6.25 8.38
N TYR A 341 13.75 -7.32 8.34
CA TYR A 341 15.19 -7.27 8.05
C TYR A 341 15.60 -8.33 7.02
N HIS A 342 16.31 -7.98 5.95
CA HIS A 342 16.70 -8.97 4.94
C HIS A 342 18.19 -8.89 4.60
N MET A 343 18.79 -10.00 4.18
CA MET A 343 20.12 -9.98 3.58
C MET A 343 20.01 -9.63 2.10
N ALA A 344 20.81 -8.66 1.65
CA ALA A 344 20.85 -8.25 0.25
C ALA A 344 22.23 -8.55 -0.34
N THR A 345 22.33 -9.60 -1.18
CA THR A 345 23.58 -9.95 -1.87
C THR A 345 23.66 -9.41 -3.30
N ARG A 346 22.60 -8.73 -3.74
CA ARG A 346 22.44 -8.18 -5.10
C ARG A 346 21.98 -6.72 -5.06
N ALA A 347 22.47 -5.96 -4.09
CA ALA A 347 22.13 -4.55 -3.94
C ALA A 347 22.68 -3.76 -5.14
N LEU A 348 21.85 -2.88 -5.71
CA LEU A 348 22.22 -2.10 -6.89
C LEU A 348 22.96 -0.82 -6.49
N PRO A 349 23.98 -0.37 -7.24
CA PRO A 349 24.72 0.82 -6.89
C PRO A 349 23.89 2.05 -7.24
N GLN A 350 23.99 3.11 -6.44
CA GLN A 350 23.25 4.35 -6.65
C GLN A 350 23.57 5.00 -8.01
N SER A 351 24.74 4.72 -8.58
CA SER A 351 25.18 5.21 -9.90
C SER A 351 24.25 4.80 -11.04
N ILE A 352 23.47 3.72 -10.93
CA ILE A 352 22.50 3.34 -11.98
C ILE A 352 21.47 4.46 -12.23
N ARG A 353 21.20 5.29 -11.22
CA ARG A 353 20.26 6.40 -11.31
C ARG A 353 20.72 7.44 -12.31
N THR A 354 22.00 7.80 -12.27
CA THR A 354 22.57 8.77 -13.20
C THR A 354 22.86 8.13 -14.55
N THR A 355 23.41 6.91 -14.57
CA THR A 355 23.79 6.21 -15.81
C THR A 355 22.60 5.88 -16.71
N TYR A 356 21.43 5.57 -16.13
CA TYR A 356 20.23 5.14 -16.87
C TYR A 356 19.00 6.02 -16.62
N HIS A 357 19.22 7.27 -16.16
CA HIS A 357 18.19 8.27 -15.91
C HIS A 357 17.01 7.75 -15.05
N LEU A 358 17.33 7.03 -13.98
CA LEU A 358 16.36 6.42 -13.07
C LEU A 358 16.16 7.28 -11.81
N THR A 359 14.90 7.47 -11.45
CA THR A 359 14.50 8.05 -10.16
C THR A 359 13.89 6.98 -9.28
N VAL A 360 14.31 6.89 -8.03
CA VAL A 360 13.66 5.99 -7.07
C VAL A 360 12.31 6.58 -6.68
N THR A 361 11.23 5.88 -6.96
CA THR A 361 9.87 6.30 -6.56
C THR A 361 9.48 5.79 -5.20
N SER A 362 10.01 4.62 -4.83
CA SER A 362 9.73 3.97 -3.54
C SER A 362 10.93 3.14 -3.13
N TYR A 363 11.39 3.35 -1.90
CA TYR A 363 12.41 2.51 -1.27
C TYR A 363 11.71 1.36 -0.55
N ILE A 364 12.03 0.10 -0.87
CA ILE A 364 11.55 -1.04 -0.06
C ILE A 364 12.43 -1.17 1.18
N PHE A 365 13.74 -1.07 1.00
CA PHE A 365 14.73 -1.11 2.08
C PHE A 365 15.43 0.23 2.24
N ASN A 366 15.96 0.49 3.43
CA ASN A 366 16.85 1.63 3.65
C ASN A 366 18.10 1.51 2.78
N GLN A 367 18.55 2.64 2.24
CA GLN A 367 19.83 2.73 1.53
C GLN A 367 20.98 2.48 2.51
N VAL A 368 21.99 1.71 2.06
CA VAL A 368 23.21 1.45 2.83
C VAL A 368 24.40 1.94 2.02
N GLY A 369 25.07 2.97 2.52
CA GLY A 369 26.16 3.63 1.78
C GLY A 369 25.71 4.07 0.40
N ASN A 370 26.39 3.59 -0.65
CA ASN A 370 26.08 3.86 -2.05
C ASN A 370 25.22 2.77 -2.71
N TYR A 371 24.57 1.90 -1.94
CA TYR A 371 23.83 0.75 -2.45
C TYR A 371 22.35 0.74 -2.06
N LEU A 372 21.55 0.26 -3.00
CA LEU A 372 20.10 0.19 -2.98
C LEU A 372 19.69 -1.29 -2.98
N ALA A 373 19.40 -1.82 -1.79
CA ALA A 373 19.05 -3.22 -1.62
C ALA A 373 17.70 -3.61 -2.24
N GLY A 374 16.77 -2.67 -2.36
CA GLY A 374 15.49 -2.90 -3.02
C GLY A 374 14.70 -1.63 -3.19
N ALA A 375 14.31 -1.33 -4.42
CA ALA A 375 13.59 -0.11 -4.77
C ALA A 375 12.78 -0.29 -6.05
N VAL A 376 11.81 0.61 -6.24
CA VAL A 376 11.15 0.84 -7.52
C VAL A 376 11.78 2.05 -8.19
N TYR A 377 12.31 1.82 -9.39
CA TYR A 377 12.99 2.79 -10.23
C TYR A 377 12.07 3.19 -11.37
N ARG A 378 11.84 4.47 -11.56
CA ARG A 378 11.13 5.01 -12.73
C ARG A 378 12.15 5.66 -13.65
N ASN A 379 12.17 5.26 -14.91
CA ASN A 379 12.96 5.95 -15.92
C ASN A 379 12.32 7.32 -16.21
N SER A 380 13.17 8.34 -16.40
CA SER A 380 12.74 9.73 -16.57
C SER A 380 11.84 9.96 -17.79
N TYR A 381 11.86 9.02 -18.74
CA TYR A 381 11.02 9.08 -19.93
C TYR A 381 9.78 8.18 -19.79
N ARG A 382 9.96 6.85 -19.80
CA ARG A 382 8.88 5.85 -19.71
C ARG A 382 9.40 4.53 -19.15
N GLY A 383 8.51 3.78 -18.53
CA GLY A 383 8.80 2.48 -17.94
C GLY A 383 9.39 2.58 -16.53
N SER A 384 9.20 1.51 -15.78
CA SER A 384 9.68 1.36 -14.41
C SER A 384 10.28 -0.04 -14.23
N PHE A 385 11.15 -0.15 -13.25
CA PHE A 385 11.84 -1.38 -12.88
C PHE A 385 11.79 -1.52 -11.36
N LEU A 386 11.21 -2.59 -10.85
CA LEU A 386 11.33 -3.01 -9.47
C LEU A 386 12.44 -4.05 -9.40
N ALA A 387 13.44 -3.82 -8.55
CA ALA A 387 14.49 -4.79 -8.29
C ALA A 387 14.63 -5.00 -6.79
N LEU A 388 14.52 -6.26 -6.38
CA LEU A 388 14.83 -6.69 -5.02
C LEU A 388 16.18 -7.44 -5.05
N GLY A 389 17.20 -6.84 -4.46
CA GLY A 389 18.56 -7.37 -4.36
C GLY A 389 18.72 -8.54 -3.38
N LEU A 390 17.63 -9.27 -3.13
CA LEU A 390 17.55 -10.39 -2.21
C LEU A 390 18.07 -11.66 -2.87
N THR A 391 18.21 -12.71 -2.09
CA THR A 391 18.96 -13.88 -2.53
C THR A 391 18.32 -15.16 -2.01
N ARG A 392 18.04 -16.08 -2.94
CA ARG A 392 17.46 -17.44 -2.80
C ARG A 392 16.01 -17.50 -2.40
N THR A 393 15.64 -16.91 -1.28
CA THR A 393 14.29 -17.07 -0.73
C THR A 393 13.53 -15.77 -0.93
N PRO A 394 12.66 -15.67 -1.94
CA PRO A 394 11.86 -14.47 -2.12
C PRO A 394 10.84 -14.38 -0.97
N ASP A 395 10.86 -13.27 -0.21
CA ASP A 395 9.66 -12.88 0.54
C ASP A 395 8.73 -12.18 -0.45
N ILE A 396 7.75 -12.93 -0.96
CA ILE A 396 6.81 -12.51 -2.00
C ILE A 396 6.07 -11.22 -1.64
N ARG A 397 5.89 -10.98 -0.33
CA ARG A 397 5.19 -9.81 0.21
C ARG A 397 5.96 -8.55 -0.10
N LEU A 398 7.29 -8.60 -0.24
CA LEU A 398 8.09 -7.45 -0.64
C LEU A 398 7.87 -7.03 -2.09
N THR A 399 7.62 -7.99 -2.98
CA THR A 399 7.28 -7.68 -4.38
C THR A 399 5.93 -6.97 -4.43
N ALA A 400 4.94 -7.52 -3.73
CA ALA A 400 3.62 -6.92 -3.67
C ALA A 400 3.65 -5.54 -2.99
N LEU A 401 4.30 -5.43 -1.83
CA LEU A 401 4.47 -4.18 -1.11
C LEU A 401 5.21 -3.15 -1.97
N GLY A 402 6.28 -3.53 -2.68
CA GLY A 402 7.01 -2.62 -3.57
C GLY A 402 6.13 -2.04 -4.68
N LEU A 403 5.28 -2.87 -5.30
CA LEU A 403 4.31 -2.41 -6.30
C LEU A 403 3.24 -1.50 -5.68
N LEU A 404 2.67 -1.87 -4.53
CA LEU A 404 1.65 -1.07 -3.86
C LEU A 404 2.20 0.26 -3.33
N CYS A 405 3.46 0.30 -2.87
CA CYS A 405 4.16 1.54 -2.52
C CYS A 405 4.36 2.45 -3.74
N ALA A 406 4.59 1.87 -4.93
CA ALA A 406 4.79 2.65 -6.14
C ALA A 406 3.48 3.20 -6.73
N PHE A 407 2.41 2.39 -6.74
CA PHE A 407 1.12 2.79 -7.31
C PHE A 407 0.20 3.51 -6.33
N LYS A 408 0.36 3.24 -5.02
CA LYS A 408 -0.40 3.86 -3.91
C LYS A 408 -1.93 3.80 -4.11
N PRO A 409 -2.53 2.63 -4.47
CA PRO A 409 -3.98 2.53 -4.60
C PRO A 409 -4.65 2.84 -3.26
N ARG A 410 -5.72 3.62 -3.29
CA ARG A 410 -6.49 3.95 -2.09
C ARG A 410 -7.34 2.76 -1.65
N LEU A 411 -7.51 2.59 -0.36
CA LEU A 411 -8.44 1.61 0.22
C LEU A 411 -9.75 2.31 0.59
N TYR A 412 -10.86 1.82 0.05
CA TYR A 412 -12.20 2.28 0.40
C TYR A 412 -12.85 1.28 1.35
N ARG A 413 -13.50 1.78 2.42
CA ARG A 413 -14.31 0.95 3.30
C ARG A 413 -15.65 0.66 2.63
N SER A 414 -15.98 -0.60 2.42
CA SER A 414 -17.29 -1.03 1.95
C SER A 414 -18.30 -0.98 3.08
N GLU A 415 -18.74 0.22 3.47
CA GLU A 415 -19.70 0.38 4.58
C GLU A 415 -21.03 1.02 4.20
N TYR A 416 -21.20 1.59 3.01
CA TYR A 416 -22.30 2.54 2.81
C TYR A 416 -23.58 2.00 2.17
N THR A 417 -23.71 0.70 1.89
CA THR A 417 -24.85 0.21 1.08
C THR A 417 -25.59 -1.03 1.58
N ALA A 418 -25.15 -1.68 2.66
CA ALA A 418 -25.87 -2.83 3.21
C ALA A 418 -26.87 -2.39 4.29
N SER A 419 -28.18 -2.49 4.03
CA SER A 419 -29.23 -2.23 5.02
C SER A 419 -29.03 -3.11 6.27
N GLY A 420 -29.28 -2.56 7.46
CA GLY A 420 -29.17 -3.31 8.72
C GLY A 420 -27.75 -3.47 9.29
N THR A 421 -26.72 -2.92 8.62
CA THR A 421 -25.31 -3.01 9.07
C THR A 421 -24.82 -1.78 9.82
N SER A 422 -25.48 -0.63 9.63
CA SER A 422 -25.16 0.63 10.29
C SER A 422 -26.43 1.27 10.84
N ARG A 423 -26.33 1.87 12.04
CA ARG A 423 -27.41 2.64 12.67
C ARG A 423 -26.86 4.02 13.06
N LEU A 424 -27.65 5.06 12.83
CA LEU A 424 -27.33 6.41 13.30
C LEU A 424 -27.97 6.57 14.69
N VAL A 425 -27.16 6.85 15.69
CA VAL A 425 -27.62 7.11 17.05
C VAL A 425 -27.55 8.61 17.32
N VAL A 426 -28.64 9.19 17.80
CA VAL A 426 -28.71 10.59 18.21
C VAL A 426 -28.92 10.64 19.71
N LEU A 427 -28.00 11.27 20.44
CA LEU A 427 -28.14 11.54 21.86
C LEU A 427 -28.39 13.03 22.05
N GLN A 428 -29.58 13.35 22.52
CA GLN A 428 -29.96 14.70 22.93
C GLN A 428 -29.85 14.79 24.45
N LEU A 429 -29.16 15.82 24.93
CA LEU A 429 -28.96 16.09 26.36
C LEU A 429 -29.62 17.42 26.72
N GLY A 430 -30.25 17.48 27.90
CA GLY A 430 -30.75 18.71 28.52
C GLY A 430 -30.21 18.83 29.94
N GLN A 431 -30.05 20.06 30.43
CA GLN A 431 -29.60 20.32 31.80
C GLN A 431 -30.80 20.70 32.68
N VAL A 432 -30.92 20.07 33.85
CA VAL A 432 -31.99 20.35 34.84
C VAL A 432 -31.39 20.98 36.08
N GLY A 433 -31.97 22.10 36.53
CA GLY A 433 -31.46 22.91 37.63
C GLY A 433 -30.37 23.88 37.15
N GLY A 434 -30.74 25.16 37.07
CA GLY A 434 -29.82 26.24 36.67
C GLY A 434 -29.02 26.78 37.86
N VAL A 435 -27.82 27.26 37.55
CA VAL A 435 -27.33 28.52 38.10
C VAL A 435 -27.17 29.47 36.93
#